data_AF-A0A0D3KEY5-F1
#
_entry.id   AF-A0A0D3KEY5-F1
#
_cell.length_a   1.000
_cell.length_b   1.000
_cell.length_c   1.000
_cell.angle_alpha   90.00
_cell.angle_beta   90.00
_cell.angle_gamma   90.00
#
_symmetry.space_group_name_H-M   'P 1'
#
loop_
_entity.id
_entity.type
_entity.pdbx_description
1 polymer ?
#
loop_
_entity_poly.entity_id
_entity_poly.type
_entity_poly.pdbx_seq_one_letter_code
_entity_poly.pdbx_strand_id
1 'polypeptide(L)'
;MLIVGVDSGGSDDESEPDEEPEYTAEQILQLRHILITEARAKALEKADDFCSCGQSAGGFAMFNTSDGNQICAGIPKEVQAALKKKTLPERFDALFALTHGLKNYDFWMNDNECWEPGQELEKAIKTLGKAWRDMLKNSDALLGIDGEFTRPGIEALLSQLQDDFASCEPTADYPFKWRA
;
A
#
# COMPACT_ATOMS: atom_id res chain seq x y z
N MET A 1 -10.03 4.77 2.31
CA MET A 1 -9.46 5.59 1.23
C MET A 1 -10.18 5.21 -0.04
N LEU A 2 -10.69 6.17 -0.83
CA LEU A 2 -11.40 5.85 -2.07
C LEU A 2 -10.41 5.99 -3.24
N ILE A 3 -10.21 4.91 -3.97
CA ILE A 3 -9.35 4.86 -5.15
C ILE A 3 -10.25 5.00 -6.38
N VAL A 4 -9.98 6.00 -7.24
CA VAL A 4 -10.78 6.26 -8.44
C VAL A 4 -9.93 5.95 -9.67
N GLY A 5 -10.38 5.01 -10.49
CA GLY A 5 -9.72 4.52 -11.71
C GLY A 5 -10.61 4.59 -12.95
N VAL A 6 -10.04 4.26 -14.11
CA VAL A 6 -10.76 4.21 -15.40
C VAL A 6 -11.50 2.87 -15.50
N ASP A 7 -12.82 2.93 -15.71
CA ASP A 7 -13.68 1.76 -15.90
C ASP A 7 -13.20 0.89 -17.07
N SER A 8 -12.78 -0.33 -16.75
CA SER A 8 -12.63 -1.42 -17.71
C SER A 8 -13.83 -2.36 -17.61
N GLY A 9 -14.90 -1.99 -18.32
CA GLY A 9 -15.80 -2.89 -19.06
C GLY A 9 -16.47 -4.05 -18.31
N GLY A 10 -17.68 -3.77 -17.84
CA GLY A 10 -18.91 -4.59 -17.85
C GLY A 10 -18.83 -6.11 -18.00
N SER A 11 -19.36 -6.79 -16.99
CA SER A 11 -19.96 -8.13 -17.09
C SER A 11 -21.26 -8.11 -16.28
N ASP A 12 -22.40 -8.21 -16.97
CA ASP A 12 -23.73 -8.35 -16.38
C ASP A 12 -23.83 -9.70 -15.64
N ASP A 13 -23.94 -9.66 -14.32
CA ASP A 13 -24.43 -10.79 -13.51
C ASP A 13 -25.57 -10.27 -12.63
N GLU A 14 -26.77 -10.79 -12.83
CA GLU A 14 -27.98 -10.42 -12.10
C GLU A 14 -27.96 -11.01 -10.69
N SER A 15 -27.21 -10.39 -9.78
CA SER A 15 -27.38 -10.53 -8.33
C SER A 15 -28.06 -9.29 -7.77
N GLU A 16 -29.02 -9.48 -6.85
CA GLU A 16 -29.74 -8.38 -6.20
C GLU A 16 -28.77 -7.31 -5.69
N PRO A 17 -29.06 -6.01 -5.89
CA PRO A 17 -28.14 -4.97 -5.51
C PRO A 17 -28.07 -4.94 -3.98
N ASP A 18 -26.96 -5.44 -3.43
CA ASP A 18 -26.51 -4.99 -2.11
C ASP A 18 -26.44 -3.46 -2.23
N GLU A 19 -27.38 -2.74 -1.59
CA GLU A 19 -27.35 -1.28 -1.53
C GLU A 19 -26.01 -0.88 -0.90
N GLU A 20 -25.04 -0.52 -1.75
CA GLU A 20 -23.80 0.08 -1.27
C GLU A 20 -24.18 1.23 -0.34
N PRO A 21 -23.60 1.32 0.87
CA PRO A 21 -24.01 2.33 1.83
C PRO A 21 -23.85 3.71 1.20
N GLU A 22 -24.98 4.41 1.01
CA GLU A 22 -24.97 5.78 0.49
C GLU A 22 -24.19 6.67 1.45
N TYR A 23 -22.97 7.04 1.06
CA TYR A 23 -22.13 7.94 1.84
C TYR A 23 -22.78 9.33 1.93
N THR A 24 -22.83 9.90 3.13
CA THR A 24 -23.29 11.29 3.28
C THR A 24 -22.32 12.27 2.60
N ALA A 25 -22.79 13.45 2.22
CA ALA A 25 -21.93 14.48 1.64
C ALA A 25 -20.74 14.81 2.55
N GLU A 26 -20.93 14.80 3.87
CA GLU A 26 -19.87 15.00 4.86
C GLU A 26 -18.86 13.85 4.87
N GLN A 27 -19.30 12.61 4.68
CA GLN A 27 -18.42 11.45 4.58
C GLN A 27 -17.63 11.48 3.27
N ILE A 28 -18.25 11.85 2.15
CA ILE A 28 -17.57 12.04 0.85
C ILE A 28 -16.50 13.14 0.97
N LEU A 29 -16.78 14.24 1.67
CA LEU A 29 -15.80 15.31 1.92
C LEU A 29 -14.60 14.86 2.77
N GLN A 30 -14.75 13.78 3.55
CA GLN A 30 -13.65 13.18 4.32
C GLN A 30 -12.82 12.20 3.49
N LEU A 31 -13.32 11.77 2.33
CA LEU A 31 -12.56 10.88 1.46
C LEU A 31 -11.31 11.61 0.95
N ARG A 32 -10.26 10.80 0.77
CA ARG A 32 -9.04 11.21 0.09
C ARG A 32 -8.94 10.36 -1.17
N HIS A 33 -8.73 11.02 -2.28
CA HIS A 33 -8.63 10.41 -3.60
C HIS A 33 -7.17 10.24 -3.98
N ILE A 34 -6.85 9.09 -4.60
CA ILE A 34 -5.59 8.89 -5.32
C ILE A 34 -5.98 8.57 -6.75
N LEU A 35 -5.46 9.35 -7.71
CA LEU A 35 -5.78 9.14 -9.12
C LEU A 35 -5.02 7.90 -9.63
N ILE A 36 -5.74 6.93 -10.20
CA ILE A 36 -5.12 5.74 -10.79
C ILE A 36 -4.95 5.92 -12.29
N THR A 37 -3.70 6.04 -12.71
CA THR A 37 -3.29 5.96 -14.11
C THR A 37 -3.18 4.49 -14.53
N GLU A 38 -3.16 4.23 -15.84
CA GLU A 38 -2.90 2.86 -16.34
C GLU A 38 -1.58 2.27 -15.82
N ALA A 39 -0.56 3.11 -15.65
CA ALA A 39 0.72 2.69 -15.10
C ALA A 39 0.60 2.27 -13.62
N ARG A 40 -0.18 3.01 -12.82
CA ARG A 40 -0.47 2.66 -11.42
C ARG A 40 -1.32 1.40 -11.32
N ALA A 41 -2.33 1.24 -12.17
CA ALA A 41 -3.16 0.02 -12.20
C ALA A 41 -2.29 -1.23 -12.42
N LYS A 42 -1.39 -1.20 -13.42
CA LYS A 42 -0.45 -2.31 -13.66
C LYS A 42 0.53 -2.54 -12.50
N ALA A 43 0.94 -1.47 -11.82
CA ALA A 43 1.79 -1.59 -10.64
C ALA A 43 1.04 -2.25 -9.48
N LEU A 44 -0.24 -1.91 -9.29
CA LEU A 44 -1.12 -2.47 -8.27
C LEU A 44 -1.32 -3.98 -8.46
N GLU A 45 -1.64 -4.43 -9.67
CA GLU A 45 -1.75 -5.87 -9.98
C GLU A 45 -0.47 -6.64 -9.61
N LYS A 46 0.70 -6.09 -9.95
CA LYS A 46 1.98 -6.71 -9.61
C LYS A 46 2.24 -6.73 -8.10
N ALA A 47 1.91 -5.65 -7.40
CA ALA A 47 2.12 -5.57 -5.97
C ALA A 47 1.18 -6.51 -5.21
N ASP A 48 -0.05 -6.68 -5.71
CA ASP A 48 -1.06 -7.56 -5.16
C ASP A 48 -0.60 -9.02 -5.15
N ASP A 49 0.02 -9.51 -6.23
CA ASP A 49 0.62 -10.86 -6.28
C ASP A 49 1.65 -11.08 -5.15
N PHE A 50 2.54 -10.12 -4.93
CA PHE A 50 3.51 -10.21 -3.83
C PHE A 50 2.82 -10.16 -2.47
N CYS A 51 1.95 -9.17 -2.23
CA CYS A 51 1.36 -8.92 -0.91
C CYS A 51 0.33 -9.99 -0.51
N SER A 52 -0.31 -10.65 -1.48
CA SER A 52 -1.21 -11.77 -1.28
C SER A 52 -0.49 -13.12 -1.26
N CYS A 53 0.84 -13.16 -1.38
CA CYS A 53 1.60 -14.41 -1.57
C CYS A 53 1.06 -15.27 -2.74
N GLY A 54 0.56 -14.63 -3.81
CA GLY A 54 -0.03 -15.27 -4.97
C GLY A 54 -1.44 -15.84 -4.74
N GLN A 55 -2.09 -15.51 -3.62
CA GLN A 55 -3.40 -16.04 -3.24
C GLN A 55 -4.58 -15.19 -3.72
N SER A 56 -4.36 -13.99 -4.28
CA SER A 56 -5.45 -13.08 -4.66
C SER A 56 -6.37 -13.60 -5.77
N ALA A 57 -5.91 -14.55 -6.59
CA ALA A 57 -6.72 -15.18 -7.64
C ALA A 57 -7.60 -16.34 -7.14
N GLY A 58 -7.40 -16.82 -5.91
CA GLY A 58 -8.23 -17.85 -5.30
C GLY A 58 -9.37 -17.20 -4.53
N GLY A 59 -10.62 -17.62 -4.75
CA GLY A 59 -11.80 -17.04 -4.07
C GLY A 59 -11.82 -17.09 -2.53
N PHE A 60 -10.77 -17.63 -1.90
CA PHE A 60 -10.52 -17.55 -0.46
C PHE A 60 -9.00 -17.57 -0.19
N ALA A 61 -8.47 -16.53 0.46
CA ALA A 61 -7.07 -16.47 0.88
C ALA A 61 -6.91 -17.04 2.31
N MET A 62 -5.91 -17.91 2.51
CA MET A 62 -5.58 -18.49 3.82
C MET A 62 -4.13 -18.19 4.16
N PHE A 63 -3.94 -17.04 4.79
CA PHE A 63 -2.62 -16.61 5.27
C PHE A 63 -2.25 -17.33 6.56
N ASN A 64 -0.96 -17.58 6.74
CA ASN A 64 -0.38 -18.14 7.95
C ASN A 64 0.96 -17.44 8.28
N THR A 65 1.55 -17.82 9.40
CA THR A 65 2.82 -17.29 9.90
C THR A 65 3.97 -17.37 8.87
N SER A 66 4.03 -18.42 8.04
CA SER A 66 5.04 -18.54 6.99
C SER A 66 4.85 -17.49 5.89
N ASP A 67 3.60 -17.16 5.56
CA ASP A 67 3.30 -16.10 4.60
C ASP A 67 3.76 -14.74 5.18
N GLY A 68 3.46 -14.48 6.46
CA GLY A 68 3.90 -13.25 7.13
C GLY A 68 5.42 -13.10 7.15
N ASN A 69 6.14 -14.17 7.48
CA ASN A 69 7.60 -14.22 7.42
C ASN A 69 8.14 -13.92 6.01
N GLN A 70 7.49 -14.47 4.97
CA GLN A 70 7.86 -14.22 3.57
C GLN A 70 7.70 -12.74 3.20
N ILE A 71 6.59 -12.11 3.59
CA ILE A 71 6.36 -10.69 3.34
C ILE A 71 7.42 -9.83 4.06
N CYS A 72 7.64 -10.05 5.35
CA CYS A 72 8.65 -9.30 6.12
C CYS A 72 10.05 -9.39 5.50
N ALA A 73 10.49 -10.58 5.12
CA ALA A 73 11.78 -10.78 4.45
C ALA A 73 11.82 -10.21 3.02
N GLY A 74 10.67 -10.14 2.35
CA GLY A 74 10.53 -9.69 0.97
C GLY A 74 10.48 -8.17 0.80
N ILE A 75 9.85 -7.44 1.74
CA ILE A 75 9.64 -5.98 1.64
C ILE A 75 10.92 -5.22 1.27
N PRO A 76 12.10 -5.44 1.90
CA PRO A 76 13.31 -4.73 1.51
C PRO A 76 13.70 -4.93 0.05
N LYS A 77 13.51 -6.14 -0.50
CA LYS A 77 13.83 -6.43 -1.91
C LYS A 77 12.82 -5.77 -2.85
N GLU A 78 11.54 -5.81 -2.52
CA GLU A 78 10.50 -5.17 -3.34
C GLU A 78 10.61 -3.65 -3.33
N VAL A 79 10.93 -3.04 -2.20
CA VAL A 79 11.25 -1.61 -2.12
C VAL A 79 12.45 -1.29 -3.03
N GLN A 80 13.53 -2.08 -2.97
CA GLN A 80 14.67 -1.88 -3.86
C GLN A 80 14.31 -2.07 -5.34
N ALA A 81 13.45 -3.02 -5.67
CA ALA A 81 12.97 -3.24 -7.03
C ALA A 81 12.13 -2.05 -7.54
N ALA A 82 11.25 -1.50 -6.69
CA ALA A 82 10.49 -0.30 -6.98
C ALA A 82 11.42 0.91 -7.22
N LEU A 83 12.41 1.11 -6.37
CA LEU A 83 13.36 2.23 -6.49
C LEU A 83 14.33 2.10 -7.67
N LYS A 84 14.49 0.90 -8.24
CA LYS A 84 15.30 0.64 -9.45
C LYS A 84 14.58 0.90 -10.76
N LYS A 85 13.29 1.27 -10.75
CA LYS A 85 12.57 1.66 -11.96
C LYS A 85 13.27 2.85 -12.66
N LYS A 86 13.06 2.96 -13.97
CA LYS A 86 13.87 3.83 -14.83
C LYS A 86 13.65 5.30 -14.50
N THR A 87 12.39 5.71 -14.42
CA THR A 87 11.98 7.09 -14.17
C THR A 87 11.44 7.27 -12.75
N LEU A 88 11.44 8.50 -12.25
CA LEU A 88 10.95 8.79 -10.92
C LEU A 88 9.44 8.53 -10.75
N PRO A 89 8.56 8.86 -11.72
CA PRO A 89 7.15 8.46 -11.67
C PRO A 89 6.96 6.95 -11.59
N GLU A 90 7.71 6.15 -12.37
CA GLU A 90 7.59 4.68 -12.28
C GLU A 90 8.06 4.14 -10.93
N ARG A 91 9.05 4.78 -10.29
CA ARG A 91 9.49 4.41 -8.92
C ARG A 91 8.41 4.74 -7.91
N PHE A 92 7.78 5.91 -8.04
CA PHE A 92 6.67 6.33 -7.20
C PHE A 92 5.49 5.36 -7.34
N ASP A 93 5.05 5.08 -8.56
CA ASP A 93 3.91 4.20 -8.83
C ASP A 93 4.14 2.78 -8.27
N ALA A 94 5.35 2.24 -8.43
CA ALA A 94 5.72 0.93 -7.88
C ALA A 94 5.77 0.93 -6.34
N LEU A 95 6.27 2.01 -5.72
CA LEU A 95 6.33 2.12 -4.26
C LEU A 95 4.93 2.34 -3.65
N PHE A 96 4.09 3.14 -4.30
CA PHE A 96 2.67 3.30 -3.97
C PHE A 96 1.95 1.96 -4.01
N ALA A 97 2.06 1.24 -5.12
CA ALA A 97 1.38 -0.04 -5.29
C ALA A 97 1.78 -1.06 -4.21
N LEU A 98 3.09 -1.19 -3.93
CA LEU A 98 3.58 -2.04 -2.84
C LEU A 98 2.96 -1.64 -1.49
N THR A 99 2.95 -0.34 -1.18
CA THR A 99 2.45 0.16 0.11
C THR A 99 0.95 -0.06 0.25
N HIS A 100 0.20 0.13 -0.83
CA HIS A 100 -1.23 -0.15 -0.88
C HIS A 100 -1.52 -1.64 -0.63
N GLY A 101 -0.80 -2.54 -1.33
CA GLY A 101 -0.93 -3.98 -1.11
C GLY A 101 -0.61 -4.39 0.33
N LEU A 102 0.51 -3.90 0.88
CA LEU A 102 0.90 -4.17 2.28
C LEU A 102 -0.11 -3.67 3.31
N LYS A 103 -0.86 -2.60 3.00
CA LYS A 103 -1.94 -2.12 3.87
C LYS A 103 -3.20 -2.96 3.75
N ASN A 104 -3.52 -3.43 2.54
CA ASN A 104 -4.72 -4.24 2.31
C ASN A 104 -4.61 -5.64 2.91
N TYR A 105 -3.39 -6.19 2.95
CA TYR A 105 -3.11 -7.46 3.60
C TYR A 105 -2.27 -7.20 4.85
N ASP A 106 -2.90 -7.12 6.02
CA ASP A 106 -2.25 -6.74 7.28
C ASP A 106 -1.67 -7.94 8.07
N PHE A 107 -1.91 -9.18 7.61
CA PHE A 107 -1.50 -10.40 8.30
C PHE A 107 0.00 -10.42 8.60
N TRP A 108 0.85 -9.88 7.71
CA TRP A 108 2.30 -9.89 7.90
C TRP A 108 2.74 -9.06 9.11
N MET A 109 1.96 -8.08 9.55
CA MET A 109 2.27 -7.29 10.75
C MET A 109 2.00 -8.10 12.02
N ASN A 110 0.95 -8.94 12.01
CA ASN A 110 0.41 -9.59 13.20
C ASN A 110 0.80 -11.07 13.34
N ASP A 111 0.88 -11.79 12.22
CA ASP A 111 1.12 -13.23 12.13
C ASP A 111 2.45 -13.50 11.42
N ASN A 112 3.54 -13.30 12.16
CA ASN A 112 4.90 -13.59 11.75
C ASN A 112 5.74 -13.98 12.99
N GLU A 113 6.92 -14.55 12.78
CA GLU A 113 7.90 -14.89 13.83
C GLU A 113 9.13 -13.98 13.83
N CYS A 114 9.12 -12.92 13.01
CA CYS A 114 10.26 -12.05 12.75
C CYS A 114 10.16 -10.65 13.38
N TRP A 115 9.45 -10.57 14.51
CA TRP A 115 9.08 -9.32 15.20
C TRP A 115 10.06 -8.86 16.28
N GLU A 116 11.05 -9.68 16.65
CA GLU A 116 12.04 -9.26 17.65
C GLU A 116 12.91 -8.09 17.15
N PRO A 117 13.46 -7.28 18.07
CA PRO A 117 14.35 -6.17 17.69
C PRO A 117 15.53 -6.62 16.83
N GLY A 118 15.74 -5.94 15.72
CA GLY A 118 16.80 -6.20 14.74
C GLY A 118 16.42 -7.23 13.67
N GLN A 119 15.24 -7.83 13.73
CA GLN A 119 14.76 -8.83 12.76
C GLN A 119 14.07 -8.19 11.53
N GLU A 120 13.49 -9.04 10.70
CA GLU A 120 12.98 -8.72 9.36
C GLU A 120 11.82 -7.72 9.41
N LEU A 121 10.93 -7.81 10.40
CA LEU A 121 9.80 -6.88 10.55
C LEU A 121 10.29 -5.44 10.76
N GLU A 122 11.20 -5.23 11.71
CA GLU A 122 11.78 -3.89 11.96
C GLU A 122 12.52 -3.37 10.72
N LYS A 123 13.31 -4.23 10.06
CA LYS A 123 14.04 -3.87 8.83
C LYS A 123 13.08 -3.49 7.71
N ALA A 124 11.98 -4.21 7.54
CA ALA A 124 10.96 -3.95 6.53
C ALA A 124 10.33 -2.57 6.74
N ILE A 125 9.84 -2.28 7.96
CA ILE A 125 9.20 -1.00 8.32
C ILE A 125 10.16 0.16 8.13
N LYS A 126 11.41 0.03 8.62
CA LYS A 126 12.44 1.07 8.45
C LYS A 126 12.80 1.31 7.00
N THR A 127 12.87 0.25 6.19
CA THR A 127 13.19 0.35 4.76
C THR A 127 12.07 1.05 4.00
N LEU A 128 10.82 0.68 4.24
CA LEU A 128 9.65 1.31 3.63
C LEU A 128 9.55 2.79 4.03
N GLY A 129 9.71 3.10 5.33
CA GLY A 129 9.62 4.47 5.83
C GLY A 129 10.72 5.36 5.28
N LYS A 130 11.96 4.86 5.21
CA LYS A 130 13.06 5.57 4.56
C LYS A 130 12.81 5.81 3.08
N ALA A 131 12.29 4.82 2.35
CA ALA A 131 11.99 4.96 0.93
C ALA A 131 10.97 6.07 0.68
N TRP A 132 9.87 6.11 1.44
CA TRP A 132 8.88 7.17 1.34
C TRP A 132 9.42 8.55 1.72
N ARG A 133 10.18 8.64 2.82
CA ARG A 133 10.81 9.88 3.25
C ARG A 133 11.73 10.47 2.19
N ASP A 134 12.48 9.63 1.49
CA ASP A 134 13.35 10.08 0.41
C ASP A 134 12.57 10.37 -0.89
N MET A 135 11.51 9.60 -1.19
CA MET A 135 10.65 9.81 -2.34
C MET A 135 9.94 11.17 -2.28
N LEU A 136 9.33 11.50 -1.14
CA LEU A 136 8.51 12.70 -0.96
C LEU A 136 9.30 14.01 -0.81
N LYS A 137 10.64 13.95 -0.85
CA LYS A 137 11.49 15.14 -1.02
C LYS A 137 11.40 15.74 -2.43
N ASN A 138 10.99 14.94 -3.41
CA ASN A 138 10.80 15.41 -4.77
C ASN A 138 9.49 16.18 -4.89
N SER A 139 9.44 17.11 -5.85
CA SER A 139 8.20 17.83 -6.15
C SER A 139 7.18 16.93 -6.84
N ASP A 140 5.90 17.29 -6.72
CA ASP A 140 4.79 16.54 -7.33
C ASP A 140 4.97 16.39 -8.85
N ALA A 141 5.48 17.44 -9.52
CA ALA A 141 5.82 17.41 -10.94
C ALA A 141 6.90 16.38 -11.30
N LEU A 142 7.92 16.22 -10.46
CA LEU A 142 8.98 15.22 -10.66
C LEU A 142 8.48 13.79 -10.39
N LEU A 143 7.56 13.65 -9.44
CA LEU A 143 6.90 12.38 -9.12
C LEU A 143 5.81 12.00 -10.15
N GLY A 144 5.40 12.92 -11.02
CA GLY A 144 4.31 12.68 -11.97
C GLY A 144 2.95 12.53 -11.27
N ILE A 145 2.75 13.25 -10.18
CA ILE A 145 1.51 13.25 -9.40
C ILE A 145 0.90 14.64 -9.38
N ASP A 146 -0.40 14.69 -9.14
CA ASP A 146 -1.09 15.95 -8.89
C ASP A 146 -1.01 16.30 -7.39
N GLY A 147 -0.92 17.61 -7.12
CA GLY A 147 -0.82 18.14 -5.77
C GLY A 147 -2.16 18.27 -5.03
N GLU A 148 -3.29 18.10 -5.74
CA GLU A 148 -4.64 18.35 -5.21
C GLU A 148 -5.27 17.08 -4.59
N PHE A 149 -5.09 15.94 -5.26
CA PHE A 149 -5.65 14.65 -4.92
C PHE A 149 -4.55 13.67 -4.55
N THR A 150 -3.67 13.31 -5.48
CA THR A 150 -2.72 12.19 -5.28
C THR A 150 -1.75 12.48 -4.14
N ARG A 151 -1.14 13.66 -4.08
CA ARG A 151 -0.19 13.98 -3.00
C ARG A 151 -0.86 13.92 -1.60
N PRO A 152 -1.95 14.63 -1.32
CA PRO A 152 -2.67 14.49 -0.05
C PRO A 152 -3.16 13.07 0.22
N GLY A 153 -3.58 12.34 -0.80
CA GLY A 153 -4.01 10.95 -0.69
C GLY A 153 -2.90 10.03 -0.19
N ILE A 154 -1.69 10.16 -0.74
CA ILE A 154 -0.52 9.37 -0.31
C ILE A 154 -0.12 9.71 1.12
N GLU A 155 -0.11 11.00 1.48
CA GLU A 155 0.21 11.38 2.86
C GLU A 155 -0.80 10.84 3.87
N ALA A 156 -2.08 10.79 3.48
CA ALA A 156 -3.12 10.15 4.29
C ALA A 156 -2.90 8.64 4.40
N LEU A 157 -2.54 7.95 3.31
CA LEU A 157 -2.22 6.52 3.30
C LEU A 157 -1.08 6.22 4.28
N LEU A 158 0.00 7.00 4.22
CA LEU A 158 1.19 6.80 5.03
C LEU A 158 0.94 7.15 6.50
N SER A 159 0.10 8.14 6.78
CA SER A 159 -0.33 8.47 8.13
C SER A 159 -1.14 7.32 8.74
N GLN A 160 -2.11 6.79 7.99
CA GLN A 160 -2.90 5.62 8.42
C GLN A 160 -2.00 4.42 8.67
N LEU A 161 -1.08 4.13 7.77
CA LEU A 161 -0.14 3.02 7.94
C LEU A 161 0.76 3.21 9.17
N GLN A 162 1.17 4.46 9.46
CA GLN A 162 1.91 4.77 10.68
C GLN A 162 1.07 4.47 11.95
N ASP A 163 -0.22 4.81 11.93
CA ASP A 163 -1.14 4.55 13.03
C ASP A 163 -1.42 3.05 13.19
N ASP A 164 -1.53 2.32 12.09
CA ASP A 164 -1.65 0.84 12.09
C ASP A 164 -0.42 0.21 12.76
N PHE A 165 0.79 0.63 12.37
CA PHE A 165 2.02 0.14 13.02
C PHE A 165 2.10 0.50 14.51
N ALA A 166 1.64 1.69 14.90
CA ALA A 166 1.66 2.11 16.29
C ALA A 166 0.62 1.37 17.15
N SER A 167 -0.45 0.86 16.54
CA SER A 167 -1.52 0.12 17.22
C SER A 167 -1.35 -1.40 17.21
N CYS A 168 -0.44 -1.92 16.38
CA CYS A 168 -0.08 -3.33 16.30
C CYS A 168 1.09 -3.65 17.24
N GLU A 169 0.89 -4.56 18.21
CA GLU A 169 1.87 -4.89 19.26
C GLU A 169 3.26 -5.28 18.70
N PRO A 170 3.38 -6.18 17.70
CA PRO A 170 4.66 -6.51 17.06
C PRO A 170 5.42 -5.33 16.43
N THR A 171 4.74 -4.23 16.13
CA THR A 171 5.32 -3.08 15.39
C THR A 171 5.38 -1.78 16.19
N ALA A 172 4.74 -1.72 17.36
CA ALA A 172 4.55 -0.49 18.13
C ALA A 172 5.87 0.22 18.49
N ASP A 173 6.95 -0.55 18.71
CA ASP A 173 8.28 -0.02 19.06
C ASP A 173 9.12 0.42 17.84
N TYR A 174 8.63 0.20 16.62
CA TYR A 174 9.35 0.48 15.37
C TYR A 174 8.70 1.66 14.63
N PRO A 175 9.12 2.91 14.91
CA PRO A 175 8.47 4.07 14.32
C PRO A 175 8.64 4.09 12.79
N PHE A 176 7.53 4.10 12.07
CA PHE A 176 7.47 4.29 10.61
C PHE A 176 7.75 5.75 10.24
N LYS A 177 9.04 6.10 10.16
CA LYS A 177 9.50 7.47 9.89
C LYS A 177 9.48 7.79 8.38
N TRP A 178 8.29 8.06 7.85
CA TRP A 178 8.09 8.44 6.44
C TRP A 178 8.17 9.95 6.18
N ARG A 179 8.07 10.78 7.22
CA ARG A 179 8.28 12.24 7.15
C ARG A 179 9.66 12.63 7.69
N ALA A 180 10.15 13.80 7.27
CA ALA A 180 11.41 14.39 7.73
C ALA A 180 11.34 14.83 9.20
#